data_AF-A0A800AY26-F1
#
_entry.id   AF-A0A800AY26-F1
#
_cell.length_a   1.000
_cell.length_b   1.000
_cell.length_c   1.000
_cell.angle_alpha   90.00
_cell.angle_beta   90.00
_cell.angle_gamma   90.00
#
_symmetry.space_group_name_H-M   'P 1'
#
loop_
_entity.id
_entity.type
_entity.pdbx_description
1 polymer ?
#
loop_
_entity_poly.entity_id
_entity_poly.type
_entity_poly.pdbx_seq_one_letter_code
_entity_poly.pdbx_strand_id
1 'polypeptide(L)' 'MKNLVVLFIVIFVFTSCKDAKKETVKTPEVKVEYASFGDKITPENVIDKEAMYKTFKSLKKGDTVAVKFSSKINSVCK' A
#
# COMPACT_ATOMS: atom_id res chain seq x y z
N MET A 1 -0.61 -19.57 58.31
CA MET A 1 0.33 -19.83 57.19
C MET A 1 -0.33 -20.18 55.85
N LYS A 2 -1.63 -20.53 55.76
CA LYS A 2 -2.26 -20.76 54.43
C LYS A 2 -2.54 -19.47 53.65
N ASN A 3 -2.92 -18.39 54.33
CA ASN A 3 -3.23 -17.10 53.69
C ASN A 3 -1.96 -16.40 53.14
N LEU A 4 -0.80 -16.69 53.74
CA LEU A 4 0.50 -16.17 53.28
C LEU A 4 0.95 -16.87 51.98
N VAL A 5 0.70 -18.18 51.88
CA VAL A 5 1.00 -18.97 50.68
C VAL A 5 0.13 -18.53 49.50
N VAL A 6 -1.15 -18.26 49.74
CA VAL A 6 -2.08 -17.76 48.71
C VAL A 6 -1.63 -16.39 48.19
N LEU A 7 -1.13 -15.51 49.07
CA LEU A 7 -0.63 -14.19 48.68
C LEU A 7 0.60 -14.25 47.77
N PHE A 8 1.53 -15.19 48.04
CA PHE A 8 2.72 -15.40 47.20
C PHE A 8 2.38 -15.94 45.81
N ILE A 9 1.37 -16.81 45.70
CA ILE A 9 0.92 -17.35 44.41
C ILE A 9 0.33 -16.25 43.53
N VAL A 10 -0.46 -15.34 44.11
CA VAL A 10 -1.08 -14.22 43.37
C VAL A 10 -0.03 -13.27 42.79
N ILE A 11 1.05 -12.99 43.52
CA ILE A 11 2.13 -12.12 43.07
C ILE A 11 2.90 -12.73 41.87
N PHE A 12 3.04 -14.06 41.84
CA PHE A 12 3.72 -14.76 40.75
C PHE A 12 2.96 -14.76 39.43
N VAL A 13 1.62 -14.57 39.44
CA VAL A 13 0.81 -14.54 38.20
C VAL A 13 1.00 -13.24 37.41
N PHE A 14 1.40 -12.14 38.06
CA PHE A 14 1.57 -10.83 37.41
C PHE A 14 2.90 -10.67 36.67
N THR A 15 3.90 -11.54 36.89
CA THR A 15 5.21 -11.45 36.22
C THR A 15 5.25 -12.12 34.84
N SER A 16 4.16 -12.78 34.43
CA SER A 16 4.07 -13.43 33.11
C SER A 16 3.66 -12.50 31.96
N CYS A 17 3.45 -11.20 32.23
CA CYS A 17 3.38 -10.21 31.17
C CYS A 17 4.80 -9.96 30.64
N LYS A 18 5.26 -10.87 29.79
CA LYS A 18 6.39 -10.60 28.92
C LYS A 18 5.92 -9.46 28.02
N ASP A 19 6.49 -8.27 28.21
CA ASP A 19 6.45 -7.25 27.19
C ASP A 19 7.02 -7.91 25.93
N ALA A 20 6.12 -8.41 25.09
CA ALA A 20 6.41 -8.55 23.69
C ALA A 20 6.68 -7.12 23.28
N LYS A 21 7.96 -6.72 23.34
CA LYS A 21 8.45 -5.59 22.58
C LYS A 21 7.81 -5.80 21.23
N LYS A 22 6.84 -4.96 20.92
CA LYS A 22 6.49 -4.69 19.54
C LYS A 22 7.79 -4.11 19.01
N GLU A 23 8.71 -5.00 18.63
CA GLU A 23 9.57 -4.71 17.52
C GLU A 23 8.55 -4.30 16.47
N THR A 24 8.44 -2.98 16.29
CA THR A 24 8.06 -2.44 15.02
C THR A 24 9.02 -3.13 14.08
N VAL A 25 8.57 -4.26 13.52
CA VAL A 25 9.19 -4.86 12.37
C VAL A 25 9.15 -3.70 11.40
N LYS A 26 10.27 -2.98 11.30
CA LYS A 26 10.57 -2.21 10.12
C LYS A 26 10.58 -3.30 9.08
N THR A 27 9.43 -3.53 8.45
CA THR A 27 9.36 -4.33 7.24
C THR A 27 10.53 -3.81 6.44
N PRO A 28 11.57 -4.63 6.19
CA PRO A 28 12.66 -4.16 5.37
C PRO A 28 11.98 -3.61 4.13
N GLU A 29 12.28 -2.37 3.77
CA GLU A 29 11.90 -1.86 2.46
C GLU A 29 12.59 -2.80 1.49
N VAL A 30 11.91 -3.90 1.14
CA VAL A 30 12.30 -4.76 0.05
C VAL A 30 12.14 -3.82 -1.12
N LYS A 31 13.26 -3.22 -1.54
CA LYS A 31 13.35 -2.53 -2.81
C LYS A 31 13.03 -3.60 -3.84
N VAL A 32 11.76 -3.71 -4.18
CA VAL A 32 11.33 -4.52 -5.30
C VAL A 32 11.79 -3.74 -6.52
N GLU A 33 13.01 -4.03 -6.96
CA GLU A 33 13.58 -3.43 -8.15
C GLU A 33 12.91 -4.09 -9.36
N TYR A 34 11.86 -3.43 -9.86
CA TYR A 34 11.21 -3.85 -11.09
C TYR A 34 12.08 -3.45 -12.28
N ALA A 35 12.28 -4.39 -13.20
CA ALA A 35 12.84 -4.05 -14.51
C ALA A 35 11.88 -3.07 -15.21
N SER A 36 12.43 -1.96 -15.72
CA SER A 36 11.70 -0.98 -16.51
C SER A 36 11.85 -1.29 -17.98
N PHE A 37 10.76 -1.23 -18.74
CA PHE A 37 10.75 -1.54 -20.17
C PHE A 37 10.08 -0.40 -20.95
N GLY A 38 10.55 -0.17 -22.18
CA GLY A 38 10.03 0.87 -23.07
C GLY A 38 10.65 2.24 -22.83
N ASP A 39 10.10 3.23 -23.53
CA ASP A 39 10.59 4.60 -23.50
C ASP A 39 10.24 5.32 -22.20
N LYS A 40 11.09 6.28 -21.81
CA LYS A 40 10.82 7.14 -20.66
C LYS A 40 9.62 8.04 -20.94
N ILE A 41 8.67 8.07 -20.01
CA ILE A 41 7.51 8.96 -20.09
C ILE A 41 7.93 10.34 -19.55
N THR A 42 7.83 11.38 -20.39
CA THR A 42 7.98 12.78 -20.00
C THR A 42 6.62 13.43 -19.67
N PRO A 43 6.57 14.43 -18.76
CA PRO A 43 5.34 15.15 -18.41
C PRO A 43 4.86 16.13 -19.51
N GLU A 44 5.58 16.24 -20.62
CA GLU A 44 5.20 17.07 -21.76
C GLU A 44 3.92 16.57 -22.41
N ASN A 45 3.01 17.48 -22.75
CA ASN A 45 1.74 17.21 -23.43
C ASN A 45 0.82 16.23 -22.68
N VAL A 46 0.93 16.18 -21.34
CA VAL A 46 -0.01 15.42 -20.50
C VAL A 46 -1.35 16.17 -20.44
N ILE A 47 -2.43 15.49 -20.80
CA ILE A 47 -3.80 16.02 -20.70
C ILE A 47 -4.49 15.60 -19.38
N ASP A 48 -5.54 16.32 -19.01
CA ASP A 48 -6.37 15.97 -17.85
C ASP A 48 -7.41 14.86 -18.19
N LYS A 49 -8.14 14.43 -17.17
CA LYS A 49 -9.14 13.37 -17.30
C LYS A 49 -10.32 13.79 -18.18
N GLU A 50 -10.71 15.07 -18.17
CA GLU A 50 -11.84 15.59 -18.95
C GLU A 50 -11.51 15.57 -20.45
N ALA A 51 -10.32 16.04 -20.83
CA ALA A 51 -9.83 16.01 -22.20
C ALA A 51 -9.65 14.57 -22.70
N MET A 52 -9.12 13.68 -21.86
CA MET A 52 -9.01 12.26 -22.21
C MET A 52 -10.39 11.61 -22.37
N TYR A 53 -11.35 11.93 -21.51
CA TYR A 53 -12.71 11.40 -21.62
C TYR A 53 -13.41 11.83 -22.91
N LYS A 54 -13.20 13.09 -23.34
CA LYS A 54 -13.68 13.57 -24.64
C LYS A 54 -13.03 12.81 -25.80
N THR A 55 -11.71 12.59 -25.73
CA THR A 55 -10.96 11.82 -26.74
C THR A 55 -11.49 10.39 -26.82
N PHE A 56 -11.65 9.72 -25.67
CA PHE A 56 -12.18 8.36 -25.59
C PHE A 56 -13.56 8.22 -26.25
N LYS A 57 -14.48 9.17 -25.99
CA LYS A 57 -15.82 9.16 -26.60
C LYS A 57 -15.82 9.22 -28.12
N SER A 58 -14.78 9.81 -28.72
CA SER A 58 -14.65 9.86 -30.18
C SER A 58 -14.02 8.62 -30.79
N LEU A 59 -13.46 7.71 -29.99
CA LEU A 59 -12.82 6.48 -30.49
C LEU A 59 -13.87 5.45 -30.91
N LYS A 60 -13.60 4.79 -32.03
CA LYS A 60 -14.33 3.61 -32.50
C LYS A 60 -13.59 2.34 -32.11
N LYS A 61 -14.30 1.21 -32.18
CA LYS A 61 -13.71 -0.10 -31.93
C LYS A 61 -12.57 -0.35 -32.93
N GLY A 62 -11.37 -0.58 -32.40
CA GLY A 62 -10.16 -0.82 -33.19
C GLY A 62 -9.24 0.40 -33.33
N ASP A 63 -9.68 1.59 -32.95
CA ASP A 63 -8.82 2.78 -32.98
C ASP A 63 -7.72 2.71 -31.92
N THR A 64 -6.55 3.26 -32.25
CA THR A 64 -5.43 3.44 -31.33
C THR A 64 -5.00 4.90 -31.38
N VAL A 65 -4.74 5.50 -30.21
CA VAL A 65 -4.28 6.88 -30.10
C VAL A 65 -3.06 6.99 -29.19
N ALA A 66 -2.07 7.77 -29.62
CA ALA A 66 -0.92 8.11 -28.81
C ALA A 66 -1.29 9.28 -27.89
N VAL A 67 -1.48 9.01 -26.60
CA VAL A 67 -1.90 10.02 -25.62
C VAL A 67 -1.22 9.78 -24.27
N LYS A 68 -0.90 10.88 -23.58
CA LYS A 68 -0.45 10.88 -22.19
C LYS A 68 -1.49 11.64 -21.38
N PHE A 69 -2.04 11.04 -20.33
CA PHE A 69 -3.00 11.71 -19.44
C PHE A 69 -2.78 11.32 -17.99
N SER A 70 -3.19 12.18 -17.07
CA SER A 70 -3.11 11.93 -15.63
C SER A 70 -4.51 11.88 -15.01
N SER A 71 -4.73 10.92 -14.11
CA SER A 71 -5.98 10.78 -13.37
C SER A 71 -5.76 10.01 -12.07
N LYS A 72 -6.70 10.16 -11.12
CA LYS A 72 -6.69 9.42 -9.86
C LYS A 72 -7.40 8.08 -10.02
N ILE A 73 -6.74 6.98 -9.65
CA ILE A 73 -7.35 5.65 -9.61
C ILE A 73 -8.23 5.55 -8.36
N ASN A 74 -9.53 5.32 -8.55
CA ASN A 74 -10.49 5.21 -7.45
C ASN A 74 -10.50 3.80 -6.82
N SER A 75 -10.44 2.77 -7.66
CA SER A 75 -10.38 1.37 -7.26
C SER A 75 -9.71 0.53 -8.34
N VAL A 76 -9.12 -0.58 -7.95
CA VAL A 76 -8.59 -1.60 -8.87
C VAL A 76 -9.59 -2.75 -8.98
N CYS A 77 -9.73 -3.34 -10.16
CA CYS A 77 -10.46 -4.59 -10.31
C CYS A 77 -9.73 -5.70 -9.54
N LYS A 78 -10.48 -6.57 -8.85
CA LYS A 78 -9.96 -7.75 -8.16
C LYS A 78 -10.04 -8.97 -9.07
#